data_AF-A0A952YWC6-F1
#
_entry.id   AF-A0A952YWC6-F1
#
_cell.length_a   1.000
_cell.length_b   1.000
_cell.length_c   1.000
_cell.angle_alpha   90.00
_cell.angle_beta   90.00
_cell.angle_gamma   90.00
#
_symmetry.space_group_name_H-M   'P 1'
#
loop_
_entity.id
_entity.type
_entity.pdbx_description
1 polymer ?
#
loop_
_entity_poly.entity_id
_entity_poly.type
_entity_poly.pdbx_seq_one_letter_code
_entity_poly.pdbx_strand_id
1 'polypeptide(L)'
;LNGLISGSSVSNVVSGGIFTIPLMKKAGYGGIKAGAIETASSVNGQIMPPVMGAAAFLMVEYVGIPYSDIVRHAFLPAAISYISLFYIVHLEALKMGLRASASQRPRSLRERAIGWALGVSGTIAVCGLVYWIAIGAQALLGAAAPWVLAALLLALHVALLRVASRYPDLPQEIDIDNPVLPDTWPTVRAGLHFLIPIGVLIWCLMVEEMSPALSAFWATVTLVALMLTQRPLIALFRGTGMDGSWRKGFDEVVQGLNDGARNMIGIGIATATAGIIVGGITLTGLGFRMTDFVEVVSQGNVIAMLLFTAFVCLVLGLGVPTTANYILVASLMAPVVVELGAQSGLIIPLVAVHLFVFYFGIMGDITPPVGLASFAAAAISGEDPIRTGLQGSVYALRTVVLPFVFIFNPALLLIDVSGWFDLASVAVASTVASLAFAAATMAWFRERCRWWEVALLLLASFALFRPDFFMDRIAAPYAEAPASKIFEVARQLGEDERLAMIIEGTNIEGEQVRKTVGVQLGAPGDGRKRLQDAGITVVALGDQVQVANVRFGSRAKKSGFEPGWTIGGVLVPTDRPSAHWVYAPALLLVALLWWGQGRRA
;
A
#
# COMPACT_ATOMS: atom_id res chain seq x y z
N LEU A 1 4.65 -13.73 -0.88
CA LEU A 1 4.21 -14.13 0.48
C LEU A 1 5.17 -13.59 1.54
N ASN A 2 6.46 -13.95 1.53
CA ASN A 2 7.44 -13.43 2.50
C ASN A 2 7.40 -11.88 2.61
N GLY A 3 7.37 -11.20 1.46
CA GLY A 3 7.31 -9.74 1.43
C GLY A 3 6.08 -9.10 2.06
N LEU A 4 4.96 -9.83 2.14
CA LEU A 4 3.70 -9.34 2.73
C LEU A 4 3.73 -9.33 4.26
N ILE A 5 4.65 -10.12 4.84
CA ILE A 5 4.74 -10.36 6.27
C ILE A 5 5.83 -9.48 6.87
N SER A 6 7.02 -9.45 6.26
CA SER A 6 8.16 -8.71 6.83
C SER A 6 8.00 -7.20 6.73
N GLY A 7 7.35 -6.69 5.66
CA GLY A 7 7.18 -5.25 5.47
C GLY A 7 8.48 -4.45 5.32
N SER A 8 9.60 -5.11 5.05
CA SER A 8 10.93 -4.51 4.83
C SER A 8 11.54 -5.06 3.54
N SER A 9 11.85 -4.17 2.59
CA SER A 9 12.46 -4.54 1.30
C SER A 9 13.81 -5.24 1.47
N VAL A 10 14.68 -4.74 2.33
CA VAL A 10 16.03 -5.30 2.54
C VAL A 10 15.93 -6.69 3.18
N SER A 11 15.09 -6.84 4.22
CA SER A 11 14.84 -8.14 4.86
C SER A 11 14.31 -9.16 3.85
N ASN A 12 13.39 -8.74 2.98
CA ASN A 12 12.83 -9.60 1.93
C ASN A 12 13.90 -10.07 0.95
N VAL A 13 14.78 -9.18 0.49
CA VAL A 13 15.88 -9.53 -0.42
C VAL A 13 16.85 -10.49 0.25
N VAL A 14 17.20 -10.27 1.52
CA VAL A 14 18.18 -11.13 2.22
C VAL A 14 17.61 -12.51 2.51
N SER A 15 16.32 -12.61 2.86
CA SER A 15 15.69 -13.89 3.20
C SER A 15 15.15 -14.67 2.00
N GLY A 16 14.55 -13.98 1.02
CA GLY A 16 14.00 -14.58 -0.20
C GLY A 16 15.01 -14.66 -1.34
N GLY A 17 15.81 -13.60 -1.52
CA GLY A 17 16.75 -13.45 -2.62
C GLY A 17 17.83 -14.53 -2.69
N ILE A 18 18.24 -15.07 -1.55
CA ILE A 18 19.19 -16.20 -1.47
C ILE A 18 18.69 -17.45 -2.21
N PHE A 19 17.37 -17.60 -2.37
CA PHE A 19 16.78 -18.67 -3.18
C PHE A 19 16.42 -18.19 -4.58
N THR A 20 15.73 -17.05 -4.68
CA THR A 20 15.12 -16.62 -5.95
C THR A 20 16.15 -16.13 -6.95
N ILE A 21 17.20 -15.42 -6.51
CA ILE A 21 18.23 -14.87 -7.40
C ILE A 21 19.02 -16.00 -8.07
N PRO A 22 19.60 -16.99 -7.35
CA PRO A 22 20.27 -18.12 -8.00
C PRO A 22 19.37 -18.92 -8.94
N LEU A 23 18.10 -19.14 -8.57
CA LEU A 23 17.14 -19.84 -9.43
C LEU A 23 16.83 -19.06 -10.72
N MET A 24 16.64 -17.74 -10.64
CA MET A 24 16.47 -16.89 -11.83
C MET A 24 17.72 -16.86 -12.70
N LYS A 25 18.93 -16.85 -12.10
CA LYS A 25 20.19 -16.98 -12.85
C LYS A 25 20.26 -18.31 -13.59
N LYS A 26 19.94 -19.44 -12.94
CA LYS A 26 19.88 -20.78 -13.56
C LYS A 26 18.85 -20.85 -14.70
N ALA A 27 17.73 -20.13 -14.57
CA ALA A 27 16.71 -20.02 -15.62
C ALA A 27 17.12 -19.12 -16.81
N GLY A 28 18.21 -18.37 -16.71
CA GLY A 28 18.78 -17.58 -17.81
C GLY A 28 18.56 -16.06 -17.76
N TYR A 29 18.00 -15.51 -16.66
CA TYR A 29 17.76 -14.05 -16.56
C TYR A 29 19.04 -13.20 -16.44
N GLY A 30 20.16 -13.81 -16.05
CA GLY A 30 21.40 -13.09 -15.67
C GLY A 30 21.32 -12.48 -14.27
N GLY A 31 22.47 -12.10 -13.69
CA GLY A 31 22.52 -11.64 -12.30
C GLY A 31 21.86 -10.29 -12.07
N ILE A 32 22.11 -9.30 -12.93
CA ILE A 32 21.57 -7.93 -12.80
C ILE A 32 20.04 -7.95 -12.80
N LYS A 33 19.43 -8.68 -13.74
CA LYS A 33 17.96 -8.73 -13.85
C LYS A 33 17.34 -9.59 -12.75
N ALA A 34 17.98 -10.69 -12.36
CA ALA A 34 17.54 -11.47 -11.21
C ALA A 34 17.53 -10.62 -9.93
N GLY A 35 18.61 -9.89 -9.66
CA GLY A 35 18.67 -8.95 -8.54
C GLY A 35 17.61 -7.86 -8.63
N ALA A 36 17.46 -7.22 -9.79
CA ALA A 36 16.47 -6.17 -10.01
C ALA A 36 15.02 -6.65 -9.83
N ILE A 37 14.68 -7.85 -10.30
CA ILE A 37 13.35 -8.46 -10.11
C ILE A 37 13.09 -8.72 -8.63
N GLU A 38 14.08 -9.28 -7.92
CA GLU A 38 13.96 -9.56 -6.48
C GLU A 38 13.80 -8.27 -5.67
N THR A 39 14.60 -7.25 -5.95
CA THR A 39 14.48 -5.94 -5.30
C THR A 39 13.12 -5.31 -5.57
N ALA A 40 12.66 -5.30 -6.83
CA ALA A 40 11.38 -4.70 -7.19
C ALA A 40 10.18 -5.45 -6.57
N SER A 41 10.28 -6.78 -6.44
CA SER A 41 9.30 -7.62 -5.72
C SER A 41 9.30 -7.31 -4.22
N SER A 42 10.50 -7.19 -3.64
CA SER A 42 10.71 -6.93 -2.22
C SER A 42 10.19 -5.56 -1.78
N VAL A 43 10.40 -4.52 -2.59
CA VAL A 43 9.83 -3.17 -2.36
C VAL A 43 8.31 -3.19 -2.45
N ASN A 44 7.74 -3.90 -3.44
CA ASN A 44 6.29 -4.07 -3.54
C ASN A 44 5.70 -4.81 -2.32
N GLY A 45 6.48 -5.62 -1.61
CA GLY A 45 6.08 -6.23 -0.33
C GLY A 45 5.67 -5.21 0.73
N GLN A 46 6.29 -4.03 0.75
CA GLN A 46 6.02 -2.99 1.76
C GLN A 46 4.63 -2.35 1.60
N ILE A 47 4.06 -2.35 0.39
CA ILE A 47 2.76 -1.73 0.10
C ILE A 47 1.59 -2.71 0.14
N MET A 48 1.85 -4.01 0.18
CA MET A 48 0.79 -5.01 0.00
C MET A 48 0.20 -5.46 1.35
N PRO A 49 -1.14 -5.40 1.50
CA PRO A 49 -1.87 -6.01 2.60
C PRO A 49 -1.52 -7.48 2.87
N PRO A 50 -1.68 -7.98 4.11
CA PRO A 50 -2.38 -7.35 5.25
C PRO A 50 -1.48 -6.65 6.28
N VAL A 51 -0.15 -6.81 6.25
CA VAL A 51 0.73 -6.22 7.29
C VAL A 51 1.33 -4.87 6.85
N MET A 52 1.54 -4.65 5.55
CA MET A 52 1.89 -3.35 4.96
C MET A 52 3.02 -2.55 5.63
N GLY A 53 4.04 -3.21 6.18
CA GLY A 53 5.16 -2.55 6.85
C GLY A 53 4.79 -1.66 8.05
N ALA A 54 5.80 -1.25 8.82
CA ALA A 54 5.56 -0.42 10.01
C ALA A 54 5.03 1.00 9.69
N ALA A 55 5.22 1.47 8.45
CA ALA A 55 4.72 2.78 8.02
C ALA A 55 3.18 2.86 7.95
N ALA A 56 2.50 1.76 7.62
CA ALA A 56 1.04 1.73 7.59
C ALA A 56 0.44 1.94 8.99
N PHE A 57 1.13 1.48 10.05
CA PHE A 57 0.74 1.73 11.43
C PHE A 57 0.82 3.21 11.82
N LEU A 58 1.88 3.90 11.38
CA LEU A 58 2.00 5.35 11.58
C LEU A 58 0.98 6.13 10.77
N MET A 59 0.56 5.61 9.61
CA MET A 59 -0.48 6.22 8.79
C MET A 59 -1.84 6.22 9.48
N VAL A 60 -2.17 5.23 10.31
CA VAL A 60 -3.36 5.23 11.18
C VAL A 60 -3.37 6.47 12.07
N GLU A 61 -2.24 6.78 12.71
CA GLU A 61 -2.12 7.91 13.63
C GLU A 61 -2.20 9.26 12.90
N TYR A 62 -1.45 9.41 11.79
CA TYR A 62 -1.42 10.67 11.04
C TYR A 62 -2.75 10.95 10.33
N VAL A 63 -3.32 9.98 9.62
CA VAL A 63 -4.58 10.17 8.89
C VAL A 63 -5.76 10.17 9.86
N GLY A 64 -5.72 9.35 10.91
CA GLY A 64 -6.80 9.21 11.89
C GLY A 64 -7.99 8.40 11.36
N ILE A 65 -7.70 7.37 10.56
CA ILE A 65 -8.66 6.36 10.08
C ILE A 65 -8.22 4.98 10.55
N PRO A 66 -9.14 4.03 10.75
CA PRO A 66 -8.82 2.65 11.10
C PRO A 66 -7.81 2.00 10.14
N TYR A 67 -7.03 1.04 10.65
CA TYR A 67 -6.06 0.29 9.83
C TYR A 67 -6.75 -0.50 8.71
N SER A 68 -7.94 -1.02 8.97
CA SER A 68 -8.80 -1.71 8.01
C SER A 68 -9.08 -0.85 6.76
N ASP A 69 -9.32 0.46 6.94
CA ASP A 69 -9.54 1.40 5.84
C ASP A 69 -8.26 1.64 5.03
N ILE A 70 -7.10 1.78 5.70
CA ILE A 70 -5.80 1.90 5.01
C ILE A 70 -5.54 0.66 4.16
N VAL A 71 -5.79 -0.53 4.71
CA VAL A 71 -5.67 -1.80 4.00
C VAL A 71 -6.60 -1.84 2.78
N ARG A 72 -7.87 -1.44 2.97
CA ARG A 72 -8.86 -1.38 1.88
C ARG A 72 -8.38 -0.46 0.75
N HIS A 73 -7.91 0.74 1.10
CA HIS A 73 -7.46 1.73 0.13
C HIS A 73 -6.18 1.31 -0.61
N ALA A 74 -5.26 0.60 0.06
CA ALA A 74 -4.00 0.17 -0.55
C ALA A 74 -4.08 -1.14 -1.34
N PHE A 75 -5.12 -1.96 -1.11
CA PHE A 75 -5.22 -3.31 -1.69
C PHE A 75 -5.17 -3.32 -3.22
N LEU A 76 -6.06 -2.56 -3.87
CA LEU A 76 -6.16 -2.58 -5.33
C LEU A 76 -4.88 -2.06 -6.02
N PRO A 77 -4.30 -0.90 -5.64
CA PRO A 77 -3.03 -0.44 -6.20
C PRO A 77 -1.87 -1.42 -5.97
N ALA A 78 -1.78 -2.03 -4.79
CA ALA A 78 -0.73 -3.00 -4.49
C ALA A 78 -0.88 -4.28 -5.35
N ALA A 79 -2.11 -4.79 -5.53
CA ALA A 79 -2.39 -5.92 -6.39
C ALA A 79 -2.00 -5.63 -7.85
N ILE A 80 -2.39 -4.47 -8.38
CA ILE A 80 -2.02 -4.02 -9.73
C ILE A 80 -0.49 -3.96 -9.86
N SER A 81 0.21 -3.39 -8.88
CA SER A 81 1.67 -3.32 -8.89
C SER A 81 2.35 -4.69 -8.98
N TYR A 82 1.84 -5.69 -8.26
CA TYR A 82 2.34 -7.07 -8.33
C TYR A 82 2.01 -7.77 -9.64
N ILE A 83 0.78 -7.62 -10.14
CA ILE A 83 0.36 -8.18 -11.43
C ILE A 83 1.24 -7.61 -12.55
N SER A 84 1.49 -6.30 -12.54
CA SER A 84 2.35 -5.64 -13.51
C SER A 84 3.81 -6.04 -13.38
N LEU A 85 4.33 -6.27 -12.17
CA LEU A 85 5.67 -6.84 -12.00
C LEU A 85 5.77 -8.25 -12.60
N PHE A 86 4.81 -9.11 -12.28
CA PHE A 86 4.75 -10.46 -12.83
C PHE A 86 4.73 -10.43 -14.36
N TYR A 87 3.96 -9.50 -14.93
CA TYR A 87 3.92 -9.28 -16.37
C TYR A 87 5.24 -8.77 -16.94
N ILE A 88 5.94 -7.84 -16.28
CA ILE A 88 7.29 -7.39 -16.69
C ILE A 88 8.26 -8.57 -16.71
N VAL A 89 8.26 -9.43 -15.69
CA VAL A 89 9.10 -10.63 -15.65
C VAL A 89 8.78 -11.56 -16.83
N HIS A 90 7.49 -11.72 -17.15
CA HIS A 90 7.06 -12.48 -18.31
C HIS A 90 7.54 -11.88 -19.64
N LEU A 91 7.39 -10.56 -19.84
CA LEU A 91 7.88 -9.87 -21.04
C LEU A 91 9.40 -10.00 -21.17
N GLU A 92 10.12 -9.96 -20.05
CA GLU A 92 11.57 -10.10 -20.03
C GLU A 92 12.01 -11.52 -20.45
N ALA A 93 11.29 -12.54 -19.98
CA ALA A 93 11.49 -13.91 -20.42
C ALA A 93 11.25 -14.08 -21.93
N LEU A 94 10.19 -13.45 -22.46
CA LEU A 94 9.87 -13.49 -23.90
C LEU A 94 10.98 -12.82 -24.73
N LYS A 95 11.44 -11.64 -24.33
CA LYS A 95 12.53 -10.92 -25.00
C LYS A 95 13.83 -11.72 -25.08
N MET A 96 14.10 -12.52 -24.05
CA MET A 96 15.28 -13.38 -23.97
C MET A 96 15.08 -14.75 -24.64
N GLY A 97 13.87 -15.08 -25.08
CA GLY A 97 13.54 -16.40 -25.62
C GLY A 97 13.67 -17.52 -24.57
N LEU A 98 13.53 -17.21 -23.28
CA LEU A 98 13.64 -18.21 -22.21
C LEU A 98 12.49 -19.21 -22.35
N ARG A 99 12.84 -20.49 -22.47
CA ARG A 99 11.88 -21.59 -22.39
C ARG A 99 11.74 -22.00 -20.92
N ALA A 100 10.56 -22.46 -20.53
CA ALA A 100 10.31 -22.93 -19.18
C ALA A 100 11.28 -24.09 -18.84
N SER A 101 12.34 -23.80 -18.09
CA SER A 101 13.19 -24.84 -17.50
C SER A 101 12.44 -25.42 -16.32
N ALA A 102 12.21 -26.74 -16.34
CA ALA A 102 11.53 -27.52 -15.31
C ALA A 102 10.00 -27.28 -15.19
N SER A 103 9.23 -28.03 -15.99
CA SER A 103 7.93 -28.52 -15.55
C SER A 103 7.99 -30.04 -15.52
N GLN A 104 8.02 -30.63 -14.32
CA GLN A 104 7.87 -32.08 -14.15
C GLN A 104 6.44 -32.59 -14.41
N ARG A 105 5.51 -31.74 -14.87
CA ARG A 105 4.23 -32.13 -15.47
C ARG A 105 3.48 -30.88 -15.95
N PRO A 106 2.97 -30.85 -17.19
CA PRO A 106 2.07 -29.79 -17.62
C PRO A 106 0.78 -29.87 -16.80
N ARG A 107 0.66 -29.00 -15.78
CA ARG A 107 -0.59 -28.86 -15.03
C ARG A 107 -1.68 -28.32 -15.95
N SER A 108 -2.83 -28.96 -15.99
CA SER A 108 -3.98 -28.51 -16.78
C SER A 108 -4.44 -27.11 -16.33
N LEU A 109 -5.10 -26.34 -17.22
CA LEU A 109 -5.69 -25.04 -16.86
C LEU A 109 -6.63 -25.16 -15.65
N ARG A 110 -7.34 -26.29 -15.56
CA ARG A 110 -8.18 -26.65 -14.42
C ARG A 110 -7.38 -26.84 -13.15
N GLU A 111 -6.27 -27.58 -13.18
CA GLU A 111 -5.39 -27.76 -12.00
C GLU A 111 -4.74 -26.44 -11.55
N ARG A 112 -4.35 -25.58 -12.50
CA ARG A 112 -3.81 -24.25 -12.18
C ARG A 112 -4.87 -23.37 -11.54
N ALA A 113 -6.06 -23.31 -12.13
CA ALA A 113 -7.19 -22.56 -11.59
C ALA A 113 -7.62 -23.09 -10.23
N ILE A 114 -7.68 -24.41 -10.05
CA ILE A 114 -8.00 -25.04 -8.75
C ILE A 114 -6.90 -24.77 -7.72
N GLY A 115 -5.62 -24.83 -8.08
CA GLY A 115 -4.52 -24.53 -7.17
C GLY A 115 -4.48 -23.05 -6.75
N TRP A 116 -4.74 -22.13 -7.68
CA TRP A 116 -4.86 -20.70 -7.39
C TRP A 116 -6.12 -20.40 -6.58
N ALA A 117 -7.25 -20.99 -6.96
CA ALA A 117 -8.51 -20.87 -6.24
C ALA A 117 -8.33 -21.40 -4.82
N LEU A 118 -7.83 -22.61 -4.60
CA LEU A 118 -7.58 -23.17 -3.26
C LEU A 118 -6.57 -22.36 -2.45
N GLY A 119 -5.55 -21.76 -3.08
CA GLY A 119 -4.59 -20.90 -2.38
C GLY A 119 -5.24 -19.62 -1.88
N VAL A 120 -5.85 -18.85 -2.79
CA VAL A 120 -6.48 -17.56 -2.48
C VAL A 120 -7.78 -17.73 -1.69
N SER A 121 -8.65 -18.65 -2.11
CA SER A 121 -9.87 -19.01 -1.38
C SER A 121 -9.55 -19.67 -0.05
N GLY A 122 -8.45 -20.41 0.06
CA GLY A 122 -8.03 -21.02 1.33
C GLY A 122 -7.61 -19.96 2.35
N THR A 123 -6.79 -18.99 1.94
CA THR A 123 -6.42 -17.87 2.82
C THR A 123 -7.63 -17.00 3.16
N ILE A 124 -8.45 -16.62 2.17
CA ILE A 124 -9.67 -15.82 2.40
C ILE A 124 -10.66 -16.58 3.28
N ALA A 125 -10.86 -17.88 3.07
CA ALA A 125 -11.76 -18.68 3.88
C ALA A 125 -11.24 -18.86 5.30
N VAL A 126 -9.93 -19.05 5.50
CA VAL A 126 -9.34 -19.11 6.85
C VAL A 126 -9.48 -17.76 7.56
N CYS A 127 -9.14 -16.65 6.91
CA CYS A 127 -9.32 -15.31 7.48
C CYS A 127 -10.80 -15.01 7.77
N GLY A 128 -11.70 -15.36 6.84
CA GLY A 128 -13.14 -15.18 7.00
C GLY A 128 -13.74 -16.09 8.07
N LEU A 129 -13.30 -17.33 8.18
CA LEU A 129 -13.72 -18.25 9.24
C LEU A 129 -13.27 -17.72 10.61
N VAL A 130 -12.02 -17.28 10.72
CA VAL A 130 -11.50 -16.66 11.95
C VAL A 130 -12.32 -15.41 12.30
N TYR A 131 -12.59 -14.54 11.32
CA TYR A 131 -13.46 -13.37 11.44
C TYR A 131 -14.84 -13.72 12.01
N TRP A 132 -15.56 -14.64 11.37
CA TRP A 132 -16.91 -15.01 11.78
C TRP A 132 -16.98 -15.78 13.10
N ILE A 133 -16.01 -16.67 13.37
CA ILE A 133 -15.92 -17.38 14.65
C ILE A 133 -15.82 -16.39 15.80
N ALA A 134 -15.01 -15.35 15.62
CA ALA A 134 -14.70 -14.46 16.72
C ALA A 134 -15.71 -13.31 16.87
N ILE A 135 -16.33 -12.82 15.79
CA ILE A 135 -17.56 -12.01 15.91
C ILE A 135 -18.66 -12.81 16.60
N GLY A 136 -18.83 -14.09 16.21
CA GLY A 136 -19.78 -14.99 16.85
C GLY A 136 -19.48 -15.18 18.34
N ALA A 137 -18.19 -15.37 18.69
CA ALA A 137 -17.76 -15.48 20.09
C ALA A 137 -18.04 -14.19 20.87
N GLN A 138 -17.76 -13.02 20.30
CA GLN A 138 -18.01 -11.73 20.93
C GLN A 138 -19.50 -11.46 21.13
N ALA A 139 -20.32 -11.79 20.13
CA ALA A 139 -21.77 -11.64 20.18
C ALA A 139 -22.44 -12.60 21.21
N LEU A 140 -21.94 -13.82 21.34
CA LEU A 140 -22.52 -14.84 22.22
C LEU A 140 -22.00 -14.80 23.66
N LEU A 141 -20.74 -14.41 23.86
CA LEU A 141 -20.02 -14.60 25.13
C LEU A 141 -19.58 -13.28 25.79
N GLY A 142 -19.72 -12.14 25.11
CA GLY A 142 -19.41 -10.82 25.65
C GLY A 142 -18.04 -10.75 26.32
N ALA A 143 -18.01 -10.46 27.62
CA ALA A 143 -16.76 -10.34 28.40
C ALA A 143 -15.92 -11.64 28.50
N ALA A 144 -16.50 -12.81 28.23
CA ALA A 144 -15.78 -14.08 28.23
C ALA A 144 -15.15 -14.42 26.86
N ALA A 145 -15.48 -13.66 25.80
CA ALA A 145 -15.00 -13.93 24.44
C ALA A 145 -13.46 -13.98 24.32
N PRO A 146 -12.67 -13.08 24.96
CA PRO A 146 -11.21 -13.14 24.86
C PRO A 146 -10.62 -14.45 25.41
N TRP A 147 -11.18 -14.99 26.50
CA TRP A 147 -10.71 -16.24 27.10
C TRP A 147 -11.03 -17.45 26.23
N VAL A 148 -12.22 -17.48 25.62
CA VAL A 148 -12.61 -18.55 24.70
C VAL A 148 -11.78 -18.51 23.42
N LEU A 149 -11.51 -17.31 22.89
CA LEU A 149 -10.63 -17.13 21.73
C LEU A 149 -9.19 -17.53 22.05
N ALA A 150 -8.67 -17.19 23.22
CA ALA A 150 -7.35 -17.64 23.67
C ALA A 150 -7.28 -19.18 23.78
N ALA A 151 -8.32 -19.83 24.31
CA ALA A 151 -8.40 -21.29 24.36
C ALA A 151 -8.48 -21.92 22.96
N LEU A 152 -9.24 -21.33 22.03
CA LEU A 152 -9.30 -21.76 20.63
C LEU A 152 -7.97 -21.59 19.91
N LEU A 153 -7.27 -20.48 20.13
CA LEU A 153 -5.93 -20.24 19.58
C LEU A 153 -4.92 -21.25 20.13
N LEU A 154 -4.99 -21.57 21.43
CA LEU A 154 -4.13 -22.59 22.04
C LEU A 154 -4.43 -23.98 21.45
N ALA A 155 -5.70 -24.34 21.30
CA ALA A 155 -6.11 -25.60 20.68
C ALA A 155 -5.64 -25.69 19.22
N LEU A 156 -5.79 -24.59 18.46
CA LEU A 156 -5.30 -24.48 17.09
C LEU A 156 -3.78 -24.63 17.02
N HIS A 157 -3.05 -23.98 17.93
CA HIS A 157 -1.59 -24.10 18.04
C HIS A 157 -1.14 -25.55 18.26
N VAL A 158 -1.73 -26.24 19.23
CA VAL A 158 -1.45 -27.66 19.50
C VAL A 158 -1.80 -28.54 18.28
N ALA A 159 -2.93 -28.28 17.63
CA ALA A 159 -3.35 -29.03 16.43
C ALA A 159 -2.37 -28.82 15.25
N LEU A 160 -1.91 -27.59 15.02
CA LEU A 160 -0.96 -27.27 13.96
C LEU A 160 0.43 -27.87 14.25
N LEU A 161 0.89 -27.87 15.49
CA LEU A 161 2.13 -28.56 15.88
C LEU A 161 2.02 -30.08 15.70
N ARG A 162 0.86 -30.67 15.96
CA ARG A 162 0.61 -32.09 15.67
C ARG A 162 0.70 -32.37 14.16
N VAL A 163 0.20 -31.47 13.32
CA VAL A 163 0.35 -31.60 11.86
C VAL A 163 1.82 -31.46 11.46
N ALA A 164 2.52 -30.44 11.97
CA ALA A 164 3.94 -30.18 11.68
C ALA A 164 4.84 -31.36 12.09
N SER A 165 4.54 -32.01 13.21
CA SER A 165 5.31 -33.16 13.71
C SER A 165 5.37 -34.35 12.75
N ARG A 166 4.42 -34.46 11.81
CA ARG A 166 4.33 -35.52 10.79
C ARG A 166 5.25 -35.30 9.59
N TYR A 167 5.85 -34.12 9.47
CA TYR A 167 6.77 -33.77 8.40
C TYR A 167 8.19 -33.64 8.95
N PRO A 168 9.21 -33.88 8.12
CA PRO A 168 10.59 -33.62 8.52
C PRO A 168 10.78 -32.13 8.85
N ASP A 169 11.75 -31.86 9.72
CA ASP A 169 12.13 -30.48 10.05
C ASP A 169 12.68 -29.77 8.80
N LEU A 170 12.42 -28.48 8.71
CA LEU A 170 12.91 -27.66 7.62
C LEU A 170 14.46 -27.58 7.68
N PRO A 171 15.16 -27.64 6.54
CA PRO A 171 16.60 -27.47 6.51
C PRO A 171 17.00 -26.15 7.17
N GLN A 172 18.02 -26.19 8.04
CA GLN A 172 18.55 -24.99 8.70
C GLN A 172 19.63 -24.30 7.86
N GLU A 173 20.25 -25.02 6.92
CA GLU A 173 21.28 -24.53 6.02
C GLU A 173 20.79 -24.54 4.57
N ILE A 174 21.12 -23.48 3.84
CA ILE A 174 20.68 -23.26 2.47
C ILE A 174 21.91 -23.36 1.56
N ASP A 175 21.90 -24.34 0.67
CA ASP A 175 22.91 -24.46 -0.38
C ASP A 175 22.63 -23.43 -1.49
N ILE A 176 23.45 -22.39 -1.53
CA ILE A 176 23.36 -21.28 -2.51
C ILE A 176 23.83 -21.73 -3.90
N ASP A 177 24.75 -22.70 -3.96
CA ASP A 177 25.34 -23.18 -5.21
C ASP A 177 24.41 -24.19 -5.90
N ASN A 178 23.74 -25.03 -5.11
CA ASN A 178 22.73 -25.97 -5.58
C ASN A 178 21.35 -25.80 -4.91
N PRO A 179 20.64 -24.68 -5.17
CA PRO A 179 19.29 -24.47 -4.68
C PRO A 179 18.35 -25.56 -5.21
N VAL A 180 17.90 -26.43 -4.32
CA VAL A 180 16.81 -27.37 -4.59
C VAL A 180 15.51 -26.72 -4.13
N LEU A 181 14.52 -26.66 -5.03
CA LEU A 181 13.18 -26.20 -4.68
C LEU A 181 12.56 -27.22 -3.70
N PRO A 182 12.28 -26.83 -2.44
CA PRO A 182 11.62 -27.72 -1.52
C PRO A 182 10.17 -27.97 -1.97
N ASP A 183 9.64 -29.16 -1.67
CA ASP A 183 8.27 -29.50 -2.01
C ASP A 183 7.29 -28.53 -1.33
N THR A 184 6.52 -27.83 -2.15
CA THR A 184 5.72 -26.67 -1.70
C THR A 184 4.76 -27.01 -0.56
N TRP A 185 4.10 -28.17 -0.62
CA TRP A 185 3.02 -28.49 0.32
C TRP A 185 3.49 -29.11 1.64
N PRO A 186 4.48 -30.04 1.65
CA PRO A 186 5.17 -30.44 2.88
C PRO A 186 5.77 -29.26 3.65
N THR A 187 6.47 -28.35 2.97
CA THR A 187 7.08 -27.16 3.60
C THR A 187 6.04 -26.25 4.25
N VAL A 188 4.93 -25.97 3.56
CA VAL A 188 3.84 -25.17 4.15
C VAL A 188 3.28 -25.85 5.39
N ARG A 189 2.97 -27.15 5.34
CA ARG A 189 2.42 -27.90 6.49
C ARG A 189 3.37 -27.97 7.69
N ALA A 190 4.67 -28.00 7.46
CA ALA A 190 5.67 -27.91 8.52
C ALA A 190 5.68 -26.53 9.21
N GLY A 191 5.40 -25.45 8.47
CA GLY A 191 5.48 -24.07 8.94
C GLY A 191 4.15 -23.39 9.32
N LEU A 192 2.98 -24.05 9.20
CA LEU A 192 1.67 -23.40 9.40
C LEU A 192 1.51 -22.69 10.76
N HIS A 193 2.13 -23.21 11.81
CA HIS A 193 2.06 -22.64 13.16
C HIS A 193 2.67 -21.23 13.24
N PHE A 194 3.65 -20.89 12.39
CA PHE A 194 4.22 -19.53 12.32
C PHE A 194 3.23 -18.47 11.82
N LEU A 195 2.08 -18.87 11.26
CA LEU A 195 1.02 -17.94 10.87
C LEU A 195 0.18 -17.46 12.06
N ILE A 196 0.23 -18.13 13.21
CA ILE A 196 -0.60 -17.78 14.37
C ILE A 196 -0.30 -16.36 14.90
N PRO A 197 0.97 -15.96 15.17
CA PRO A 197 1.27 -14.61 15.64
C PRO A 197 0.87 -13.53 14.64
N ILE A 198 1.00 -13.81 13.33
CA ILE A 198 0.57 -12.92 12.25
C ILE A 198 -0.96 -12.80 12.24
N GLY A 199 -1.66 -13.91 12.42
CA GLY A 199 -3.13 -13.93 12.55
C GLY A 199 -3.60 -13.11 13.75
N VAL A 200 -2.95 -13.22 14.90
CA VAL A 200 -3.22 -12.41 16.10
C VAL A 200 -2.95 -10.93 15.83
N LEU A 201 -1.84 -10.59 15.17
CA LEU A 201 -1.52 -9.21 14.79
C LEU A 201 -2.62 -8.61 13.90
N ILE A 202 -2.98 -9.31 12.83
CA ILE A 202 -4.01 -8.88 11.87
C ILE A 202 -5.37 -8.80 12.56
N TRP A 203 -5.69 -9.75 13.45
CA TRP A 203 -6.93 -9.75 14.23
C TRP A 203 -7.07 -8.48 15.06
N CYS A 204 -6.08 -8.21 15.91
CA CYS A 204 -6.09 -7.05 16.80
C CYS A 204 -6.18 -5.73 16.03
N LEU A 205 -5.53 -5.65 14.86
CA LEU A 205 -5.52 -4.45 14.03
C LEU A 205 -6.78 -4.24 13.20
N MET A 206 -7.27 -5.29 12.53
CA MET A 206 -8.33 -5.18 11.52
C MET A 206 -9.73 -5.42 12.09
N VAL A 207 -9.86 -6.21 13.16
CA VAL A 207 -11.17 -6.60 13.71
C VAL A 207 -11.48 -5.86 14.99
N GLU A 208 -10.55 -5.90 15.95
CA GLU A 208 -10.70 -5.18 17.22
C GLU A 208 -10.27 -3.70 17.13
N GLU A 209 -9.70 -3.29 15.99
CA GLU A 209 -9.21 -1.93 15.70
C GLU A 209 -8.33 -1.36 16.83
N MET A 210 -7.56 -2.24 17.49
CA MET A 210 -6.66 -1.88 18.58
C MET A 210 -5.50 -1.04 18.04
N SER A 211 -4.86 -0.27 18.93
CA SER A 211 -3.68 0.50 18.54
C SER A 211 -2.58 -0.43 18.00
N PRO A 212 -1.76 0.05 17.03
CA PRO A 212 -0.70 -0.79 16.47
C PRO A 212 0.29 -1.34 17.50
N ALA A 213 0.64 -0.52 18.49
CA ALA A 213 1.53 -0.93 19.58
C ALA A 213 0.95 -2.09 20.40
N LEU A 214 -0.34 -2.03 20.75
CA LEU A 214 -1.00 -3.07 21.53
C LEU A 214 -1.17 -4.37 20.73
N SER A 215 -1.44 -4.25 19.43
CA SER A 215 -1.52 -5.39 18.51
C SER A 215 -0.16 -6.10 18.37
N ALA A 216 0.92 -5.33 18.21
CA ALA A 216 2.28 -5.87 18.16
C ALA A 216 2.69 -6.56 19.47
N PHE A 217 2.27 -6.02 20.62
CA PHE A 217 2.49 -6.64 21.94
C PHE A 217 1.86 -8.04 22.01
N TRP A 218 0.57 -8.18 21.67
CA TRP A 218 -0.11 -9.48 21.71
C TRP A 218 0.46 -10.49 20.72
N ALA A 219 0.84 -10.04 19.52
CA ALA A 219 1.52 -10.89 18.55
C ALA A 219 2.88 -11.39 19.07
N THR A 220 3.64 -10.52 19.74
CA THR A 220 4.95 -10.87 20.34
C THR A 220 4.79 -11.86 21.49
N VAL A 221 3.81 -11.65 22.38
CA VAL A 221 3.49 -12.60 23.47
C VAL A 221 3.12 -13.97 22.90
N THR A 222 2.32 -14.00 21.84
CA THR A 222 1.94 -15.23 21.14
C THR A 222 3.15 -15.94 20.53
N LEU A 223 4.08 -15.18 19.93
CA LEU A 223 5.32 -15.72 19.37
C LEU A 223 6.22 -16.32 20.46
N VAL A 224 6.37 -15.65 21.60
CA VAL A 224 7.12 -16.17 22.76
C VAL A 224 6.51 -17.48 23.25
N ALA A 225 5.19 -17.54 23.43
CA ALA A 225 4.50 -18.76 23.83
C ALA A 225 4.70 -19.89 22.82
N LEU A 226 4.65 -19.58 21.52
CA LEU A 226 4.90 -20.53 20.44
C LEU A 226 6.32 -21.09 20.50
N MET A 227 7.34 -20.23 20.62
CA MET A 227 8.75 -20.66 20.67
C MET A 227 9.05 -21.55 21.88
N LEU A 228 8.50 -21.21 23.06
CA LEU A 228 8.68 -22.02 24.27
C LEU A 228 8.03 -23.40 24.17
N THR A 229 6.91 -23.52 23.45
CA THR A 229 6.10 -24.75 23.40
C THR A 229 6.34 -25.61 22.15
N GLN A 230 6.89 -25.05 21.07
CA GLN A 230 7.08 -25.74 19.79
C GLN A 230 7.92 -27.02 19.92
N ARG A 231 9.17 -26.90 20.35
CA ARG A 231 10.11 -28.02 20.48
C ARG A 231 9.59 -29.12 21.43
N PRO A 232 9.14 -28.83 22.66
CA PRO A 232 8.66 -29.87 23.56
C PRO A 232 7.40 -30.58 23.06
N LEU A 233 6.46 -29.87 22.43
CA LEU A 233 5.25 -30.48 21.88
C LEU A 233 5.53 -31.33 20.63
N ILE A 234 6.43 -30.89 19.74
CA ILE A 234 6.84 -31.71 18.59
C ILE A 234 7.55 -32.97 19.07
N ALA A 235 8.44 -32.87 20.06
CA ALA A 235 9.13 -34.04 20.63
C ALA A 235 8.13 -35.04 21.24
N LEU A 236 7.14 -34.53 21.98
CA LEU A 236 6.04 -35.32 22.53
C LEU A 236 5.25 -36.05 21.44
N PHE A 237 4.88 -35.36 20.35
CA PHE A 237 4.13 -35.97 19.25
C PHE A 237 4.93 -36.95 18.40
N ARG A 238 6.24 -36.75 18.27
CA ARG A 238 7.16 -37.68 17.57
C ARG A 238 7.60 -38.85 18.45
N GLY A 239 7.30 -38.83 19.75
CA GLY A 239 7.77 -39.85 20.70
C GLY A 239 9.29 -39.82 20.90
N THR A 240 9.95 -38.69 20.62
CA THR A 240 11.38 -38.48 20.84
C THR A 240 11.61 -37.90 22.24
N GLY A 241 12.73 -38.22 22.89
CA GLY A 241 13.06 -37.73 24.23
C GLY A 241 12.94 -36.19 24.35
N MET A 242 12.32 -35.72 25.44
CA MET A 242 12.09 -34.29 25.69
C MET A 242 13.31 -33.58 26.29
N ASP A 243 14.40 -34.31 26.54
CA ASP A 243 15.55 -33.84 27.30
C ASP A 243 16.16 -32.57 26.67
N GLY A 244 16.12 -31.48 27.45
CA GLY A 244 16.64 -30.18 27.03
C GLY A 244 15.78 -29.40 26.02
N SER A 245 14.63 -29.92 25.56
CA SER A 245 13.77 -29.23 24.58
C SER A 245 13.21 -27.90 25.11
N TRP A 246 12.81 -27.86 26.38
CA TRP A 246 12.35 -26.63 27.05
C TRP A 246 13.46 -25.60 27.20
N ARG A 247 14.66 -26.05 27.57
CA ARG A 247 15.84 -25.18 27.71
C ARG A 247 16.22 -24.56 26.36
N LYS A 248 16.24 -25.36 25.29
CA LYS A 248 16.48 -24.85 23.93
C LYS A 248 15.43 -23.82 23.51
N GLY A 249 14.14 -24.08 23.76
CA GLY A 249 13.09 -23.11 23.45
C GLY A 249 13.25 -21.79 24.22
N PHE A 250 13.67 -21.86 25.49
CA PHE A 250 13.99 -20.66 26.27
C PHE A 250 15.22 -19.91 25.73
N ASP A 251 16.29 -20.64 25.40
CA ASP A 251 17.51 -20.05 24.83
C ASP A 251 17.20 -19.36 23.49
N GLU A 252 16.35 -19.94 22.66
CA GLU A 252 15.86 -19.33 21.41
C GLU A 252 15.04 -18.06 21.64
N VAL A 253 14.18 -18.02 22.66
CA VAL A 253 13.43 -16.81 23.02
C VAL A 253 14.38 -15.71 23.48
N VAL A 254 15.35 -16.02 24.34
CA VAL A 254 16.34 -15.04 24.80
C VAL A 254 17.18 -14.53 23.62
N GLN A 255 17.60 -15.42 22.72
CA GLN A 255 18.30 -15.04 21.51
C GLN A 255 17.43 -14.16 20.60
N GLY A 256 16.18 -14.54 20.36
CA GLY A 256 15.23 -13.75 19.56
C GLY A 256 14.96 -12.36 20.13
N LEU A 257 14.86 -12.22 21.46
CA LEU A 257 14.76 -10.92 22.13
C LEU A 257 16.04 -10.10 21.97
N ASN A 258 17.22 -10.72 22.09
CA ASN A 258 18.50 -10.04 21.85
C ASN A 258 18.64 -9.56 20.41
N ASP A 259 18.28 -10.39 19.43
CA ASP A 259 18.33 -10.06 18.01
C ASP A 259 17.31 -8.96 17.68
N GLY A 260 16.11 -9.03 18.25
CA GLY A 260 15.10 -7.98 18.18
C GLY A 260 15.63 -6.65 18.73
N ALA A 261 16.24 -6.66 19.92
CA ALA A 261 16.83 -5.46 20.52
C ALA A 261 17.97 -4.87 19.66
N ARG A 262 18.85 -5.72 19.12
CA ARG A 262 19.94 -5.28 18.22
C ARG A 262 19.42 -4.67 16.94
N ASN A 263 18.43 -5.31 16.31
CA ASN A 263 17.78 -4.79 15.10
C ASN A 263 17.06 -3.46 15.38
N MET A 264 16.56 -3.25 16.61
CA MET A 264 15.89 -2.02 17.01
C MET A 264 16.85 -0.84 17.21
N ILE A 265 18.13 -1.05 17.49
CA ILE A 265 19.11 0.05 17.68
C ILE A 265 19.15 0.98 16.46
N GLY A 266 19.29 0.40 15.27
CA GLY A 266 19.37 1.18 14.02
C GLY A 266 18.09 1.94 13.72
N ILE A 267 16.94 1.30 13.90
CA ILE A 267 15.63 1.95 13.72
C ILE A 267 15.48 3.09 14.74
N GLY A 268 15.80 2.85 16.02
CA GLY A 268 15.64 3.81 17.12
C GLY A 268 16.48 5.07 16.95
N ILE A 269 17.73 4.94 16.49
CA ILE A 269 18.57 6.09 16.16
C ILE A 269 17.94 6.88 15.00
N ALA A 270 17.51 6.19 13.93
CA ALA A 270 16.89 6.85 12.79
C ALA A 270 15.59 7.59 13.17
N THR A 271 14.72 7.00 14.00
CA THR A 271 13.50 7.68 14.49
C THR A 271 13.81 8.84 15.41
N ALA A 272 14.81 8.73 16.30
CA ALA A 272 15.21 9.84 17.16
C ALA A 272 15.72 11.03 16.33
N THR A 273 16.56 10.77 15.32
CA THR A 273 17.03 11.80 14.38
C THR A 273 15.88 12.39 13.57
N ALA A 274 14.97 11.55 13.06
CA ALA A 274 13.78 12.03 12.35
C ALA A 274 12.93 12.94 13.25
N GLY A 275 12.70 12.56 14.51
CA GLY A 275 11.97 13.39 15.48
C GLY A 275 12.60 14.76 15.73
N ILE A 276 13.94 14.83 15.83
CA ILE A 276 14.67 16.10 15.96
C ILE A 276 14.48 16.96 14.71
N ILE A 277 14.57 16.35 13.52
CA ILE A 277 14.35 17.04 12.24
C ILE A 277 12.92 17.60 12.19
N VAL A 278 11.91 16.77 12.46
CA VAL A 278 10.49 17.18 12.45
C VAL A 278 10.23 18.29 13.48
N GLY A 279 10.77 18.16 14.70
CA GLY A 279 10.64 19.18 15.74
C GLY A 279 11.28 20.50 15.34
N GLY A 280 12.50 20.47 14.80
CA GLY A 280 13.18 21.66 14.28
C GLY A 280 12.42 22.32 13.14
N ILE A 281 11.87 21.55 12.22
CA ILE A 281 11.09 22.06 11.08
C ILE A 281 9.77 22.68 11.55
N THR A 282 9.09 22.05 12.50
CA THR A 282 7.84 22.57 13.07
C THR A 282 8.07 23.90 13.78
N LEU A 283 9.15 24.01 14.58
CA LEU A 283 9.47 25.23 15.32
C LEU A 283 9.99 26.38 14.45
N THR A 284 10.69 26.07 13.35
CA THR A 284 11.23 27.08 12.42
C THR A 284 10.23 27.54 11.37
N GLY A 285 9.10 26.84 11.21
CA GLY A 285 8.14 27.11 10.13
C GLY A 285 8.63 26.68 8.75
N LEU A 286 9.67 25.84 8.66
CA LEU A 286 10.22 25.38 7.37
C LEU A 286 9.18 24.63 6.53
N GLY A 287 8.16 24.01 7.15
CA GLY A 287 7.05 23.38 6.43
C GLY A 287 6.32 24.35 5.50
N PHE A 288 6.04 25.58 5.96
CA PHE A 288 5.43 26.63 5.13
C PHE A 288 6.39 27.07 4.03
N ARG A 289 7.68 27.24 4.34
CA ARG A 289 8.70 27.57 3.32
C ARG A 289 8.85 26.50 2.24
N MET A 290 8.64 25.23 2.57
CA MET A 290 8.61 24.16 1.60
C MET A 290 7.38 24.28 0.69
N THR A 291 6.21 24.62 1.24
CA THR A 291 5.01 24.95 0.45
C THR A 291 5.30 26.07 -0.55
N ASP A 292 5.82 27.22 -0.09
CA ASP A 292 6.12 28.36 -0.95
C ASP A 292 7.13 27.99 -2.04
N PHE A 293 8.17 27.25 -1.67
CA PHE A 293 9.20 26.84 -2.62
C PHE A 293 8.63 25.94 -3.72
N VAL A 294 7.78 24.97 -3.36
CA VAL A 294 7.12 24.11 -4.32
C VAL A 294 6.12 24.92 -5.17
N GLU A 295 5.41 25.87 -4.59
CA GLU A 295 4.49 26.76 -5.30
C GLU A 295 5.22 27.60 -6.36
N VAL A 296 6.31 28.27 -5.96
CA VAL A 296 7.13 29.10 -6.87
C VAL A 296 7.69 28.27 -8.02
N VAL A 297 8.16 27.05 -7.75
CA VAL A 297 8.68 26.15 -8.79
C VAL A 297 7.57 25.62 -9.68
N SER A 298 6.40 25.33 -9.12
CA SER A 298 5.28 24.75 -9.86
C SER A 298 4.42 25.78 -10.60
N GLN A 299 4.47 27.06 -10.22
CA GLN A 299 3.69 28.16 -10.81
C GLN A 299 2.19 27.83 -10.90
N GLY A 300 1.64 27.21 -9.85
CA GLY A 300 0.24 26.75 -9.81
C GLY A 300 -0.07 25.51 -10.66
N ASN A 301 0.93 24.89 -11.30
CA ASN A 301 0.74 23.63 -12.03
C ASN A 301 0.79 22.42 -11.08
N VAL A 302 -0.37 21.80 -10.86
CA VAL A 302 -0.52 20.62 -9.99
C VAL A 302 0.42 19.47 -10.37
N ILE A 303 0.64 19.22 -11.66
CA ILE A 303 1.51 18.11 -12.10
C ILE A 303 2.97 18.43 -11.77
N ALA A 304 3.40 19.67 -11.99
CA ALA A 304 4.75 20.10 -11.63
C ALA A 304 4.97 20.04 -10.11
N MET A 305 3.98 20.46 -9.32
CA MET A 305 3.98 20.33 -7.86
C MET A 305 4.17 18.86 -7.45
N LEU A 306 3.34 17.94 -7.96
CA LEU A 306 3.44 16.53 -7.60
C LEU A 306 4.77 15.90 -8.03
N LEU A 307 5.29 16.24 -9.23
CA LEU A 307 6.59 15.76 -9.69
C LEU A 307 7.73 16.25 -8.80
N PHE A 308 7.68 17.52 -8.39
CA PHE A 308 8.67 18.11 -7.51
C PHE A 308 8.60 17.49 -6.12
N THR A 309 7.40 17.34 -5.55
CA THR A 309 7.22 16.68 -4.26
C THR A 309 7.65 15.21 -4.31
N ALA A 310 7.35 14.48 -5.38
CA ALA A 310 7.82 13.11 -5.59
C ALA A 310 9.35 13.02 -5.58
N PHE A 311 10.02 13.96 -6.24
CA PHE A 311 11.47 14.05 -6.24
C PHE A 311 12.02 14.32 -4.82
N VAL A 312 11.46 15.28 -4.09
CA VAL A 312 11.88 15.59 -2.72
C VAL A 312 11.66 14.40 -1.79
N CYS A 313 10.50 13.73 -1.86
CA CYS A 313 10.23 12.50 -1.10
C CYS A 313 11.25 11.40 -1.38
N LEU A 314 11.61 11.20 -2.65
CA LEU A 314 12.61 10.21 -3.04
C LEU A 314 13.98 10.56 -2.46
N VAL A 315 14.41 11.81 -2.58
CA VAL A 315 15.71 12.28 -2.08
C VAL A 315 15.80 12.17 -0.56
N LEU A 316 14.78 12.63 0.16
CA LEU A 316 14.71 12.54 1.62
C LEU A 316 14.68 11.09 2.13
N GLY A 317 14.14 10.17 1.32
CA GLY A 317 14.04 8.77 1.67
C GLY A 317 15.29 7.93 1.39
N LEU A 318 16.26 8.45 0.64
CA LEU A 318 17.47 7.70 0.27
C LEU A 318 18.31 7.37 1.51
N GLY A 319 18.52 6.08 1.77
CA GLY A 319 19.42 5.59 2.81
C GLY A 319 18.86 5.61 4.24
N VAL A 320 17.57 5.91 4.39
CA VAL A 320 16.90 5.93 5.70
C VAL A 320 15.98 4.69 5.81
N PRO A 321 15.90 4.01 6.96
CA PRO A 321 14.94 2.91 7.16
C PRO A 321 13.50 3.34 6.87
N THR A 322 12.70 2.48 6.24
CA THR A 322 11.34 2.79 5.76
C THR A 322 10.45 3.52 6.77
N THR A 323 10.47 3.10 8.04
CA THR A 323 9.67 3.73 9.10
C THR A 323 10.10 5.17 9.35
N ALA A 324 11.41 5.40 9.49
CA ALA A 324 11.97 6.74 9.74
C ALA A 324 11.82 7.63 8.50
N ASN A 325 11.99 7.06 7.31
CA ASN A 325 11.72 7.72 6.04
C ASN A 325 10.26 8.19 5.98
N TYR A 326 9.29 7.31 6.25
CA TYR A 326 7.87 7.68 6.25
C TYR A 326 7.57 8.83 7.23
N ILE A 327 8.13 8.80 8.45
CA ILE A 327 7.97 9.90 9.42
C ILE A 327 8.45 11.23 8.83
N LEU A 328 9.63 11.23 8.23
CA LEU A 328 10.20 12.42 7.59
C LEU A 328 9.31 12.91 6.44
N VAL A 329 9.03 12.07 5.44
CA VAL A 329 8.28 12.52 4.26
C VAL A 329 6.81 12.85 4.57
N ALA A 330 6.17 12.13 5.49
CA ALA A 330 4.79 12.40 5.88
C ALA A 330 4.66 13.70 6.67
N SER A 331 5.61 14.02 7.55
CA SER A 331 5.59 15.27 8.30
C SER A 331 5.90 16.51 7.44
N LEU A 332 6.70 16.34 6.39
CA LEU A 332 7.22 17.46 5.59
C LEU A 332 6.44 17.68 4.31
N MET A 333 6.21 16.61 3.55
CA MET A 333 5.69 16.70 2.18
C MET A 333 4.19 16.47 2.11
N ALA A 334 3.58 15.69 3.02
CA ALA A 334 2.13 15.48 2.99
C ALA A 334 1.34 16.80 3.18
N PRO A 335 1.69 17.69 4.14
CA PRO A 335 1.00 18.96 4.28
C PRO A 335 1.12 19.84 3.04
N VAL A 336 2.29 19.85 2.38
CA VAL A 336 2.54 20.61 1.15
C VAL A 336 1.60 20.17 0.02
N VAL A 337 1.43 18.85 -0.17
CA VAL A 337 0.53 18.31 -1.22
C VAL A 337 -0.93 18.64 -0.92
N VAL A 338 -1.36 18.54 0.35
CA VAL A 338 -2.73 18.89 0.77
C VAL A 338 -3.00 20.37 0.50
N GLU A 339 -2.07 21.23 0.91
CA GLU A 339 -2.20 22.67 0.83
C GLU A 339 -2.21 23.17 -0.62
N LEU A 340 -1.20 22.83 -1.41
CA LEU A 340 -1.10 23.25 -2.82
C LEU A 340 -2.17 22.59 -3.69
N GLY A 341 -2.57 21.35 -3.37
CA GLY A 341 -3.70 20.69 -4.00
C GLY A 341 -5.00 21.47 -3.81
N ALA A 342 -5.30 21.86 -2.57
CA ALA A 342 -6.49 22.63 -2.23
C ALA A 342 -6.50 24.01 -2.92
N GLN A 343 -5.37 24.72 -2.94
CA GLN A 343 -5.23 26.00 -3.65
C GLN A 343 -5.44 25.87 -5.16
N SER A 344 -5.01 24.75 -5.74
CA SER A 344 -5.19 24.45 -7.17
C SER A 344 -6.59 23.91 -7.53
N GLY A 345 -7.52 23.88 -6.57
CA GLY A 345 -8.88 23.38 -6.77
C GLY A 345 -9.04 21.85 -6.72
N LEU A 346 -8.01 21.12 -6.28
CA LEU A 346 -8.01 19.66 -6.21
C LEU A 346 -8.17 19.18 -4.76
N ILE A 347 -9.30 18.53 -4.46
CA ILE A 347 -9.54 17.91 -3.16
C ILE A 347 -8.93 16.50 -3.14
N ILE A 348 -7.75 16.37 -2.55
CA ILE A 348 -7.06 15.09 -2.46
C ILE A 348 -7.43 14.39 -1.13
N PRO A 349 -7.89 13.12 -1.13
CA PRO A 349 -8.03 12.34 0.08
C PRO A 349 -6.73 12.32 0.90
N LEU A 350 -6.81 12.52 2.22
CA LEU A 350 -5.62 12.47 3.09
C LEU A 350 -4.88 11.14 2.97
N VAL A 351 -5.60 10.02 2.93
CA VAL A 351 -4.99 8.70 2.73
C VAL A 351 -4.25 8.60 1.39
N ALA A 352 -4.74 9.25 0.33
CA ALA A 352 -4.07 9.28 -0.97
C ALA A 352 -2.75 10.07 -0.87
N VAL A 353 -2.74 11.21 -0.17
CA VAL A 353 -1.51 11.99 0.03
C VAL A 353 -0.48 11.19 0.83
N HIS A 354 -0.90 10.53 1.90
CA HIS A 354 -0.01 9.72 2.72
C HIS A 354 0.52 8.49 1.98
N LEU A 355 -0.31 7.81 1.18
CA LEU A 355 0.14 6.76 0.28
C LEU A 355 1.07 7.30 -0.81
N PHE A 356 0.84 8.49 -1.33
CA PHE A 356 1.71 9.13 -2.33
C PHE A 356 3.12 9.31 -1.78
N VAL A 357 3.27 10.00 -0.65
CA VAL A 357 4.60 10.22 -0.04
C VAL A 357 5.23 8.91 0.41
N PHE A 358 4.44 7.94 0.89
CA PHE A 358 4.93 6.61 1.26
C PHE A 358 5.50 5.85 0.06
N TYR A 359 4.81 5.84 -1.08
CA TYR A 359 5.28 5.19 -2.30
C TYR A 359 6.61 5.78 -2.78
N PHE A 360 6.77 7.10 -2.76
CA PHE A 360 8.05 7.71 -3.13
C PHE A 360 9.15 7.48 -2.10
N GLY A 361 8.79 7.44 -0.81
CA GLY A 361 9.71 7.08 0.26
C GLY A 361 10.33 5.69 0.03
N ILE A 362 9.51 4.65 -0.16
CA ILE A 362 10.02 3.28 -0.33
C ILE A 362 10.80 3.07 -1.64
N MET A 363 10.61 3.94 -2.64
CA MET A 363 11.38 3.87 -3.89
C MET A 363 12.85 4.26 -3.68
N GLY A 364 13.20 4.89 -2.56
CA GLY A 364 14.60 5.08 -2.15
C GLY A 364 15.36 3.76 -1.96
N ASP A 365 14.68 2.66 -1.63
CA ASP A 365 15.29 1.34 -1.41
C ASP A 365 15.80 0.68 -2.70
N ILE A 366 15.33 1.13 -3.86
CA ILE A 366 15.71 0.59 -5.17
C ILE A 366 16.53 1.58 -6.00
N THR A 367 16.31 2.89 -5.79
CA THR A 367 16.85 3.95 -6.65
C THR A 367 18.30 4.30 -6.30
N PRO A 368 19.22 4.32 -7.29
CA PRO A 368 20.58 4.82 -7.09
C PRO A 368 20.61 6.29 -6.62
N PRO A 369 21.62 6.72 -5.85
CA PRO A 369 22.88 6.03 -5.59
C PRO A 369 22.88 5.07 -4.40
N VAL A 370 21.83 5.05 -3.56
CA VAL A 370 21.85 4.32 -2.28
C VAL A 370 21.17 2.95 -2.35
N GLY A 371 19.96 2.85 -2.91
CA GLY A 371 19.21 1.61 -3.16
C GLY A 371 19.52 0.41 -2.25
N LEU A 372 19.26 0.49 -0.93
CA LEU A 372 19.70 -0.52 0.05
C LEU A 372 19.32 -1.96 -0.32
N ALA A 373 18.11 -2.15 -0.86
CA ALA A 373 17.63 -3.46 -1.30
C ALA A 373 18.29 -3.89 -2.64
N SER A 374 18.64 -2.95 -3.52
CA SER A 374 19.45 -3.22 -4.71
C SER A 374 20.87 -3.65 -4.35
N PHE A 375 21.48 -3.05 -3.33
CA PHE A 375 22.81 -3.43 -2.85
C PHE A 375 22.82 -4.83 -2.23
N ALA A 376 21.82 -5.16 -1.42
CA ALA A 376 21.66 -6.50 -0.88
C ALA A 376 21.49 -7.55 -2.00
N ALA A 377 20.67 -7.25 -3.02
CA ALA A 377 20.45 -8.14 -4.15
C ALA A 377 21.70 -8.29 -5.01
N ALA A 378 22.45 -7.20 -5.22
CA ALA A 378 23.72 -7.20 -5.93
C ALA A 378 24.77 -8.08 -5.23
N ALA A 379 24.85 -8.00 -3.90
CA ALA A 379 25.74 -8.85 -3.10
C ALA A 379 25.42 -10.35 -3.25
N ILE A 380 24.13 -10.72 -3.32
CA ILE A 380 23.71 -12.11 -3.55
C ILE A 380 23.96 -12.54 -5.01
N SER A 381 23.69 -11.66 -5.97
CA SER A 381 23.84 -11.97 -7.40
C SER A 381 25.30 -11.96 -7.89
N GLY A 382 26.20 -11.28 -7.18
CA GLY A 382 27.60 -11.08 -7.56
C GLY A 382 27.79 -10.01 -8.65
N GLU A 383 26.86 -9.06 -8.77
CA GLU A 383 26.82 -8.06 -9.86
C GLU A 383 26.97 -6.63 -9.35
N ASP A 384 27.08 -5.68 -10.28
CA ASP A 384 27.18 -4.25 -9.93
C ASP A 384 25.88 -3.72 -9.29
N PRO A 385 25.96 -3.07 -8.11
CA PRO A 385 24.80 -2.59 -7.38
C PRO A 385 24.09 -1.43 -8.08
N ILE A 386 24.82 -0.56 -8.78
CA ILE A 386 24.24 0.58 -9.49
C ILE A 386 23.46 0.11 -10.71
N ARG A 387 24.00 -0.83 -11.50
CA ARG A 387 23.29 -1.43 -12.64
C ARG A 387 22.05 -2.21 -12.18
N THR A 388 22.17 -2.97 -11.09
CA THR A 388 21.05 -3.69 -10.48
C THR A 388 19.96 -2.70 -10.04
N GLY A 389 20.36 -1.60 -9.39
CA GLY A 389 19.44 -0.53 -8.97
C GLY A 389 18.78 0.18 -10.14
N LEU A 390 19.53 0.59 -11.17
CA LEU A 390 18.97 1.22 -12.37
C LEU A 390 17.95 0.31 -13.07
N GLN A 391 18.29 -0.97 -13.25
CA GLN A 391 17.37 -1.95 -13.83
C GLN A 391 16.13 -2.15 -12.94
N GLY A 392 16.32 -2.19 -11.63
CA GLY A 392 15.26 -2.26 -10.64
C GLY A 392 14.32 -1.04 -10.70
N SER A 393 14.85 0.17 -10.77
CA SER A 393 14.08 1.41 -10.90
C SER A 393 13.25 1.44 -12.20
N VAL A 394 13.81 0.95 -13.31
CA VAL A 394 13.06 0.81 -14.58
C VAL A 394 11.90 -0.16 -14.40
N TYR A 395 12.16 -1.33 -13.78
CA TYR A 395 11.09 -2.26 -13.44
C TYR A 395 10.12 -1.67 -12.44
N ALA A 396 10.51 -0.69 -11.63
CA ALA A 396 9.66 -0.09 -10.62
C ALA A 396 8.84 1.13 -11.08
N LEU A 397 9.07 1.62 -12.30
CA LEU A 397 8.34 2.77 -12.87
C LEU A 397 6.82 2.58 -12.86
N ARG A 398 6.32 1.34 -12.98
CA ARG A 398 4.87 1.05 -12.84
C ARG A 398 4.30 1.40 -11.46
N THR A 399 5.09 1.21 -10.40
CA THR A 399 4.69 1.55 -9.03
C THR A 399 4.74 3.04 -8.80
N VAL A 400 5.69 3.74 -9.43
CA VAL A 400 5.85 5.20 -9.36
C VAL A 400 4.67 5.95 -9.99
N VAL A 401 4.07 5.40 -11.05
CA VAL A 401 2.95 6.05 -11.72
C VAL A 401 1.65 5.97 -10.91
N LEU A 402 1.41 4.88 -10.17
CA LEU A 402 0.16 4.67 -9.44
C LEU A 402 -0.19 5.83 -8.48
N PRO A 403 0.75 6.38 -7.69
CA PRO A 403 0.52 7.57 -6.88
C PRO A 403 -0.05 8.78 -7.60
N PHE A 404 0.49 9.10 -8.78
CA PHE A 404 -0.06 10.21 -9.56
C PHE A 404 -1.48 9.89 -10.00
N VAL A 405 -1.74 8.65 -10.42
CA VAL A 405 -3.06 8.27 -10.91
C VAL A 405 -4.09 8.36 -9.79
N PHE A 406 -3.83 7.78 -8.62
CA PHE A 406 -4.86 7.77 -7.57
C PHE A 406 -5.10 9.13 -6.91
N ILE A 407 -4.19 10.10 -7.07
CA ILE A 407 -4.44 11.50 -6.69
C ILE A 407 -5.53 12.10 -7.60
N PHE A 408 -5.50 11.80 -8.90
CA PHE A 408 -6.48 12.29 -9.86
C PHE A 408 -7.70 11.38 -10.02
N ASN A 409 -7.61 10.11 -9.61
CA ASN A 409 -8.66 9.11 -9.69
C ASN A 409 -8.71 8.31 -8.36
N PRO A 410 -9.37 8.85 -7.32
CA PRO A 410 -9.49 8.19 -6.02
C PRO A 410 -10.22 6.83 -6.06
N ALA A 411 -10.95 6.51 -7.13
CA ALA A 411 -11.61 5.21 -7.28
C ALA A 411 -10.62 4.03 -7.27
N LEU A 412 -9.36 4.27 -7.67
CA LEU A 412 -8.27 3.30 -7.50
C LEU A 412 -8.00 2.92 -6.05
N LEU A 413 -8.29 3.82 -5.12
CA LEU A 413 -8.22 3.58 -3.68
C LEU A 413 -9.55 3.06 -3.13
N LEU A 414 -10.51 2.67 -3.97
CA LEU A 414 -11.84 2.24 -3.53
C LEU A 414 -12.60 3.33 -2.77
N ILE A 415 -12.29 4.60 -3.05
CA ILE A 415 -12.98 5.78 -2.54
C ILE A 415 -14.08 6.13 -3.55
N ASP A 416 -15.29 6.39 -3.07
CA ASP A 416 -16.46 6.75 -3.88
C ASP A 416 -16.85 5.68 -4.93
N VAL A 417 -16.48 4.41 -4.71
CA VAL A 417 -16.84 3.28 -5.58
C VAL A 417 -18.15 2.65 -5.11
N SER A 418 -19.18 2.70 -5.94
CA SER A 418 -20.53 2.27 -5.59
C SER A 418 -20.93 0.99 -6.35
N GLY A 419 -20.99 -0.12 -5.61
CA GLY A 419 -21.44 -1.42 -6.12
C GLY A 419 -20.36 -2.25 -6.83
N TRP A 420 -20.70 -3.53 -7.07
CA TRP A 420 -19.75 -4.52 -7.58
C TRP A 420 -19.34 -4.30 -9.04
N PHE A 421 -20.23 -3.73 -9.85
CA PHE A 421 -19.94 -3.46 -11.26
C PHE A 421 -18.91 -2.34 -11.42
N ASP A 422 -19.09 -1.25 -10.68
CA ASP A 422 -18.16 -0.12 -10.62
C ASP A 422 -16.77 -0.61 -10.19
N LEU A 423 -16.71 -1.31 -9.05
CA LEU A 423 -15.48 -1.93 -8.54
C LEU A 423 -14.78 -2.82 -9.59
N ALA A 424 -15.53 -3.72 -10.24
CA ALA A 424 -14.98 -4.60 -11.26
C ALA A 424 -14.46 -3.81 -12.46
N SER A 425 -15.18 -2.77 -12.88
CA SER A 425 -14.79 -1.94 -14.02
C SER A 425 -13.50 -1.17 -13.74
N VAL A 426 -13.38 -0.54 -12.55
CA VAL A 426 -12.17 0.18 -12.12
C VAL A 426 -10.99 -0.78 -11.99
N ALA A 427 -11.20 -1.95 -11.37
CA ALA A 427 -10.14 -2.94 -11.17
C ALA A 427 -9.61 -3.50 -12.51
N VAL A 428 -10.51 -3.86 -13.43
CA VAL A 428 -10.12 -4.36 -14.77
C VAL A 428 -9.45 -3.26 -15.59
N ALA A 429 -10.06 -2.07 -15.67
CA ALA A 429 -9.51 -0.94 -16.43
C ALA A 429 -8.11 -0.57 -15.94
N SER A 430 -7.93 -0.44 -14.63
CA SER A 430 -6.65 -0.07 -14.02
C SER A 430 -5.59 -1.16 -14.14
N THR A 431 -5.98 -2.44 -14.07
CA THR A 431 -5.06 -3.55 -14.32
C THR A 431 -4.60 -3.53 -15.76
N VAL A 432 -5.51 -3.39 -16.73
CA VAL A 432 -5.15 -3.29 -18.16
C VAL A 432 -4.31 -2.04 -18.42
N ALA A 433 -4.61 -0.91 -17.78
CA ALA A 433 -3.84 0.32 -17.90
C ALA A 433 -2.39 0.13 -17.43
N SER A 434 -2.19 -0.56 -16.30
CA SER A 434 -0.87 -0.84 -15.74
C SER A 434 -0.09 -1.84 -16.59
N LEU A 435 -0.76 -2.86 -17.14
CA LEU A 435 -0.16 -3.82 -18.06
C LEU A 435 0.23 -3.15 -19.39
N ALA A 436 -0.63 -2.30 -19.94
CA ALA A 436 -0.32 -1.51 -21.14
C ALA A 436 0.84 -0.55 -20.90
N PHE A 437 0.88 0.11 -19.73
CA PHE A 437 2.01 0.94 -19.31
C PHE A 437 3.30 0.13 -19.22
N ALA A 438 3.28 -1.04 -18.57
CA ALA A 438 4.43 -1.93 -18.48
C ALA A 438 4.89 -2.41 -19.87
N ALA A 439 3.97 -2.75 -20.77
CA ALA A 439 4.32 -3.11 -22.15
C ALA A 439 4.96 -1.94 -22.92
N ALA A 440 4.46 -0.72 -22.71
CA ALA A 440 5.00 0.48 -23.31
C ALA A 440 6.42 0.80 -22.80
N THR A 441 6.64 0.78 -21.48
CA THR A 441 7.95 1.06 -20.87
C THR A 441 8.98 -0.01 -21.22
N MET A 442 8.54 -1.26 -21.37
CA MET A 442 9.38 -2.36 -21.83
C MET A 442 9.54 -2.38 -23.36
N ALA A 443 8.83 -1.54 -24.12
CA ALA A 443 8.78 -1.56 -25.59
C ALA A 443 8.49 -2.96 -26.16
N TRP A 444 7.68 -3.75 -25.45
CA TRP A 444 7.32 -5.12 -25.82
C TRP A 444 5.92 -5.43 -25.35
N PHE A 445 5.08 -5.96 -26.24
CA PHE A 445 3.71 -6.33 -25.90
C PHE A 445 3.47 -7.81 -26.24
N ARG A 446 3.15 -8.11 -27.49
CA ARG A 446 3.22 -9.47 -28.05
C ARG A 446 4.56 -9.70 -28.74
N GLU A 447 4.99 -8.69 -29.48
CA GLU A 447 6.29 -8.57 -30.14
C GLU A 447 6.93 -7.24 -29.76
N ARG A 448 8.13 -6.97 -30.28
CA ARG A 448 8.79 -5.68 -30.13
C ARG A 448 7.90 -4.55 -30.65
N CYS A 449 7.58 -3.60 -29.77
CA CYS A 449 6.71 -2.48 -30.11
C CYS A 449 7.43 -1.48 -31.04
N ARG A 450 6.69 -0.94 -32.01
CA ARG A 450 7.12 0.26 -32.74
C ARG A 450 6.93 1.50 -31.86
N TRP A 451 7.67 2.57 -32.13
CA TRP A 451 7.59 3.81 -31.33
C TRP A 451 6.16 4.39 -31.26
N TRP A 452 5.39 4.31 -32.35
CA TRP A 452 3.99 4.76 -32.37
C TRP A 452 3.06 3.82 -31.61
N GLU A 453 3.38 2.53 -31.51
CA GLU A 453 2.62 1.59 -30.67
C GLU A 453 2.86 1.86 -29.19
N VAL A 454 4.10 2.20 -28.83
CA VAL A 454 4.43 2.68 -27.48
C VAL A 454 3.61 3.94 -27.17
N ALA A 455 3.56 4.92 -28.08
CA ALA A 455 2.77 6.13 -27.88
C ALA A 455 1.26 5.83 -27.72
N LEU A 456 0.71 4.91 -28.53
CA LEU A 456 -0.70 4.51 -28.42
C LEU A 456 -0.99 3.69 -27.15
N LEU A 457 -0.07 2.84 -26.70
CA LEU A 457 -0.19 2.13 -25.43
C LEU A 457 -0.14 3.10 -24.24
N LEU A 458 0.73 4.12 -24.28
CA LEU A 458 0.77 5.18 -23.27
C LEU A 458 -0.52 6.00 -23.27
N LEU A 459 -1.06 6.35 -24.45
CA LEU A 459 -2.33 7.03 -24.57
C LEU A 459 -3.49 6.19 -24.02
N ALA A 460 -3.53 4.89 -24.34
CA ALA A 460 -4.54 3.97 -23.82
C ALA A 460 -4.43 3.83 -22.30
N SER A 461 -3.22 3.68 -21.78
CA SER A 461 -2.96 3.62 -20.33
C SER A 461 -3.42 4.90 -19.64
N PHE A 462 -3.08 6.08 -20.19
CA PHE A 462 -3.53 7.36 -19.65
C PHE A 462 -5.06 7.51 -19.66
N ALA A 463 -5.73 7.11 -20.74
CA ALA A 463 -7.19 7.15 -20.84
C ALA A 463 -7.89 6.21 -19.85
N LEU A 464 -7.32 5.02 -19.60
CA LEU A 464 -7.86 4.08 -18.62
C LEU A 464 -7.59 4.51 -17.17
N PHE A 465 -6.43 5.10 -16.90
CA PHE A 465 -6.06 5.56 -15.56
C PHE A 465 -6.78 6.86 -15.16
N ARG A 466 -6.96 7.78 -16.11
CA ARG A 466 -7.57 9.09 -15.87
C ARG A 466 -8.73 9.35 -16.85
N PRO A 467 -9.83 8.58 -16.74
CA PRO A 467 -11.00 8.79 -17.60
C PRO A 467 -11.63 10.17 -17.39
N ASP A 468 -11.56 10.71 -16.17
CA ASP A 468 -12.11 12.02 -15.81
C ASP A 468 -11.51 13.15 -16.64
N PHE A 469 -10.23 13.09 -17.01
CA PHE A 469 -9.62 14.12 -17.85
C PHE A 469 -10.33 14.33 -19.19
N PHE A 470 -10.90 13.25 -19.76
CA PHE A 470 -11.66 13.31 -20.99
C PHE A 470 -13.12 13.71 -20.73
N MET A 471 -13.72 13.19 -19.66
CA MET A 471 -15.11 13.49 -19.31
C MET A 471 -15.29 14.94 -18.84
N ASP A 472 -14.36 15.49 -18.07
CA ASP A 472 -14.39 16.86 -17.54
C ASP A 472 -14.39 17.92 -18.66
N ARG A 473 -13.84 17.58 -19.84
CA ARG A 473 -13.88 18.44 -21.04
C ARG A 473 -15.25 18.45 -21.73
N ILE A 474 -16.07 17.45 -21.45
CA ILE A 474 -17.41 17.28 -22.02
C ILE A 474 -18.45 17.79 -21.02
N ALA A 475 -18.33 17.41 -19.75
CA ALA A 475 -19.23 17.79 -18.66
C ALA A 475 -18.46 18.00 -17.35
N ALA A 476 -18.57 19.20 -16.77
CA ALA A 476 -17.91 19.55 -15.52
C ALA A 476 -18.45 18.70 -14.35
N PRO A 477 -17.60 18.18 -13.44
CA PRO A 477 -18.02 17.29 -12.35
C PRO A 477 -18.83 17.97 -11.25
N TYR A 478 -18.59 19.26 -11.03
CA TYR A 478 -19.24 20.03 -9.97
C TYR A 478 -19.80 21.34 -10.52
N ALA A 479 -20.95 21.75 -9.98
CA ALA A 479 -21.51 23.08 -10.13
C ALA A 479 -21.35 23.83 -8.80
N GLU A 480 -20.98 25.11 -8.87
CA GLU A 480 -20.87 25.96 -7.69
C GLU A 480 -22.25 26.44 -7.25
N ALA A 481 -22.61 26.14 -6.00
CA ALA A 481 -23.83 26.59 -5.34
C ALA A 481 -23.50 27.65 -4.27
N PRO A 482 -24.44 28.58 -3.98
CA PRO A 482 -24.23 29.60 -2.95
C PRO A 482 -23.92 29.00 -1.58
N ALA A 483 -23.04 29.66 -0.82
CA ALA A 483 -22.63 29.22 0.52
C ALA A 483 -23.81 29.04 1.49
N SER A 484 -24.90 29.80 1.32
CA SER A 484 -26.12 29.70 2.13
C SER A 484 -26.79 28.31 2.06
N LYS A 485 -26.58 27.56 0.98
CA LYS A 485 -27.13 26.20 0.81
C LYS A 485 -26.32 25.11 1.51
N ILE A 486 -25.24 25.45 2.21
CA ILE A 486 -24.33 24.47 2.86
C ILE A 486 -25.06 23.43 3.70
N PHE A 487 -26.07 23.84 4.50
CA PHE A 487 -26.80 22.92 5.37
C PHE A 487 -27.72 21.98 4.58
N GLU A 488 -28.28 22.45 3.46
CA GLU A 488 -29.11 21.62 2.58
C GLU A 488 -28.27 20.59 1.84
N VAL A 489 -27.14 21.02 1.26
CA VAL A 489 -26.19 20.12 0.58
C VAL A 489 -25.65 19.09 1.58
N ALA A 490 -25.22 19.54 2.76
CA ALA A 490 -24.75 18.64 3.83
C ALA A 490 -25.82 17.64 4.31
N ARG A 491 -27.11 17.95 4.15
CA ARG A 491 -28.20 17.02 4.48
C ARG A 491 -28.45 16.00 3.36
N GLN A 492 -28.28 16.40 2.10
CA GLN A 492 -28.56 15.57 0.93
C GLN A 492 -27.44 14.56 0.61
N LEU A 493 -26.19 14.90 0.91
CA LEU A 493 -25.04 14.03 0.65
C LEU A 493 -25.16 12.69 1.38
N GLY A 494 -24.69 11.62 0.74
CA GLY A 494 -24.58 10.29 1.34
C GLY A 494 -23.61 10.23 2.53
N GLU A 495 -23.54 9.08 3.20
CA GLU A 495 -22.60 8.86 4.32
C GLU A 495 -21.13 8.90 3.85
N ASP A 496 -20.85 8.35 2.67
CA ASP A 496 -19.49 8.28 2.15
C ASP A 496 -19.07 9.51 1.34
N GLU A 497 -20.02 10.38 0.98
CA GLU A 497 -19.78 11.52 0.10
C GLU A 497 -19.11 12.69 0.83
N ARG A 498 -18.28 13.42 0.08
CA ARG A 498 -17.56 14.59 0.60
C ARG A 498 -18.29 15.88 0.27
N LEU A 499 -18.46 16.70 1.29
CA LEU A 499 -18.86 18.09 1.12
C LEU A 499 -17.64 18.91 0.71
N ALA A 500 -17.65 19.38 -0.52
CA ALA A 500 -16.61 20.21 -1.11
C ALA A 500 -17.01 21.69 -1.02
N MET A 501 -16.09 22.55 -0.57
CA MET A 501 -16.33 23.97 -0.33
C MET A 501 -15.15 24.80 -0.79
N ILE A 502 -15.45 25.99 -1.30
CA ILE A 502 -14.45 27.00 -1.60
C ILE A 502 -14.39 27.93 -0.39
N ILE A 503 -13.23 27.98 0.27
CA ILE A 503 -12.97 28.87 1.40
C ILE A 503 -11.98 29.95 1.01
N GLU A 504 -12.19 31.14 1.55
CA GLU A 504 -11.38 32.32 1.30
C GLU A 504 -11.02 32.99 2.63
N GLY A 505 -9.78 33.44 2.74
CA GLY A 505 -9.30 34.06 3.97
C GLY A 505 -7.91 34.61 3.80
N THR A 506 -7.41 35.23 4.87
CA THR A 506 -6.05 35.74 4.94
C THR A 506 -5.19 34.73 5.69
N ASN A 507 -4.09 34.30 5.07
CA ASN A 507 -3.14 33.39 5.71
C ASN A 507 -2.30 34.12 6.78
N ILE A 508 -1.44 33.38 7.49
CA ILE A 508 -0.54 33.93 8.51
C ILE A 508 0.46 34.97 7.99
N GLU A 509 0.69 35.02 6.68
CA GLU A 509 1.61 35.97 6.03
C GLU A 509 0.91 37.26 5.57
N GLY A 510 -0.41 37.34 5.73
CA GLY A 510 -1.21 38.49 5.32
C GLY A 510 -1.69 38.43 3.87
N GLU A 511 -1.48 37.31 3.17
CA GLU A 511 -1.92 37.11 1.80
C GLU A 511 -3.34 36.55 1.72
N GLN A 512 -4.11 37.01 0.75
CA GLN A 512 -5.46 36.51 0.51
C GLN A 512 -5.39 35.20 -0.28
N VAL A 513 -5.87 34.12 0.31
CA VAL A 513 -5.79 32.77 -0.28
C VAL A 513 -7.20 32.22 -0.49
N ARG A 514 -7.39 31.56 -1.63
CA ARG A 514 -8.60 30.82 -2.00
C ARG A 514 -8.26 29.34 -2.08
N LYS A 515 -8.99 28.50 -1.35
CA LYS A 515 -8.76 27.05 -1.30
C LYS A 515 -10.05 26.28 -1.52
N THR A 516 -9.96 25.17 -2.23
CA THR A 516 -11.04 24.19 -2.33
C THR A 516 -10.75 23.05 -1.35
N VAL A 517 -11.55 22.95 -0.31
CA VAL A 517 -11.41 21.98 0.77
C VAL A 517 -12.60 21.03 0.79
N GLY A 518 -12.37 19.78 1.17
CA GLY A 518 -13.41 18.77 1.25
C GLY A 518 -13.40 18.07 2.60
N VAL A 519 -14.58 17.75 3.12
CA VAL A 519 -14.72 16.95 4.33
C VAL A 519 -15.77 15.87 4.14
N GLN A 520 -15.46 14.66 4.59
CA GLN A 520 -16.43 13.57 4.63
C GLN A 520 -17.38 13.79 5.80
N LEU A 521 -18.68 13.74 5.52
CA LEU A 521 -19.70 13.91 6.54
C LEU A 521 -19.97 12.56 7.21
N GLY A 522 -20.34 12.56 8.49
CA GLY A 522 -20.74 11.34 9.18
C GLY A 522 -22.10 10.82 8.69
N ALA A 523 -22.69 9.91 9.48
CA ALA A 523 -23.99 9.29 9.20
C ALA A 523 -25.07 10.32 8.74
N PRO A 524 -25.99 9.91 7.85
CA PRO A 524 -27.03 10.78 7.34
C PRO A 524 -27.89 11.35 8.46
N GLY A 525 -28.25 12.63 8.37
CA GLY A 525 -28.94 13.33 9.44
C GLY A 525 -29.05 14.83 9.18
N ASP A 526 -29.23 15.60 10.24
CA ASP A 526 -29.30 17.06 10.16
C ASP A 526 -27.95 17.65 9.69
N GLY A 527 -27.98 18.50 8.67
CA GLY A 527 -26.77 19.02 8.02
C GLY A 527 -25.86 19.81 8.96
N ARG A 528 -26.43 20.55 9.93
CA ARG A 528 -25.63 21.29 10.92
C ARG A 528 -24.94 20.34 11.89
N LYS A 529 -25.64 19.30 12.36
CA LYS A 529 -25.05 18.27 13.22
C LYS A 529 -23.92 17.52 12.50
N ARG A 530 -24.12 17.14 11.23
CA ARG A 530 -23.09 16.48 10.43
C ARG A 530 -21.82 17.31 10.27
N LEU A 531 -21.96 18.61 10.05
CA LEU A 531 -20.81 19.54 10.00
C LEU A 531 -20.08 19.61 11.34
N GLN A 532 -20.81 19.69 12.46
CA GLN A 532 -20.23 19.70 13.81
C GLN A 532 -19.49 18.39 14.12
N ASP A 533 -20.06 17.25 13.76
CA ASP A 533 -19.45 15.92 13.94
C ASP A 533 -18.15 15.80 13.14
N ALA A 534 -18.15 16.32 11.90
CA ALA A 534 -16.95 16.45 11.06
C ALA A 534 -15.90 17.42 11.63
N GLY A 535 -16.29 18.26 12.59
CA GLY A 535 -15.41 19.16 13.34
C GLY A 535 -15.47 20.62 12.90
N ILE A 536 -16.49 21.03 12.14
CA ILE A 536 -16.65 22.39 11.62
C ILE A 536 -17.93 23.00 12.20
N THR A 537 -17.78 24.17 12.82
CA THR A 537 -18.93 25.00 13.17
C THR A 537 -18.96 26.20 12.23
N VAL A 538 -20.05 26.33 11.48
CA VAL A 538 -20.26 27.45 10.56
C VAL A 538 -21.34 28.39 11.10
N VAL A 539 -21.15 29.69 10.89
CA VAL A 539 -22.12 30.73 11.23
C VAL A 539 -22.52 31.42 9.93
N ALA A 540 -23.82 31.53 9.69
CA ALA A 540 -24.37 32.30 8.57
C ALA A 540 -24.71 33.70 9.06
N LEU A 541 -24.10 34.72 8.44
CA LEU A 541 -24.36 36.14 8.65
C LEU A 541 -24.96 36.71 7.35
N GLY A 542 -26.28 36.59 7.19
CA GLY A 542 -26.95 36.92 5.94
C GLY A 542 -26.57 35.95 4.82
N ASP A 543 -26.09 36.47 3.69
CA ASP A 543 -25.65 35.67 2.54
C ASP A 543 -24.21 35.13 2.69
N GLN A 544 -23.45 35.62 3.68
CA GLN A 544 -22.10 35.16 3.95
C GLN A 544 -22.11 34.03 4.99
N VAL A 545 -21.38 32.96 4.71
CA VAL A 545 -21.15 31.88 5.67
C VAL A 545 -19.68 31.90 6.08
N GLN A 546 -19.42 31.88 7.38
CA GLN A 546 -18.06 31.90 7.93
C GLN A 546 -17.81 30.66 8.77
N VAL A 547 -16.59 30.14 8.72
CA VAL A 547 -16.11 29.07 9.59
C VAL A 547 -15.83 29.68 10.96
N ALA A 548 -16.71 29.45 11.93
CA ALA A 548 -16.56 30.02 13.27
C ALA A 548 -15.55 29.25 14.12
N ASN A 549 -15.53 27.91 14.02
CA ASN A 549 -14.59 27.08 14.77
C ASN A 549 -14.26 25.79 14.01
N VAL A 550 -13.02 25.32 14.18
CA VAL A 550 -12.56 24.02 13.69
C VAL A 550 -11.95 23.24 14.86
N ARG A 551 -12.53 22.08 15.18
CA ARG A 551 -12.08 21.26 16.32
C ARG A 551 -10.65 20.77 16.10
N PHE A 552 -9.78 20.92 17.10
CA PHE A 552 -8.41 20.41 17.05
C PHE A 552 -8.37 18.89 16.81
N GLY A 553 -7.44 18.42 15.98
CA GLY A 553 -7.30 17.01 15.63
C GLY A 553 -8.43 16.41 14.78
N SER A 554 -9.45 17.20 14.40
CA SER A 554 -10.57 16.72 13.58
C SER A 554 -10.18 16.45 12.12
N ARG A 555 -11.01 15.66 11.42
CA ARG A 555 -10.89 15.42 9.97
C ARG A 555 -10.89 16.73 9.19
N ALA A 556 -11.75 17.68 9.59
CA ALA A 556 -11.77 19.01 9.01
C ALA A 556 -10.43 19.75 9.21
N LYS A 557 -9.86 19.77 10.42
CA LYS A 557 -8.58 20.45 10.63
C LYS A 557 -7.46 19.85 9.77
N LYS A 558 -7.42 18.51 9.66
CA LYS A 558 -6.46 17.80 8.81
C LYS A 558 -6.67 18.05 7.31
N SER A 559 -7.90 18.35 6.89
CA SER A 559 -8.26 18.62 5.48
C SER A 559 -8.07 20.08 5.06
N GLY A 560 -7.48 20.92 5.92
CA GLY A 560 -7.13 22.31 5.59
C GLY A 560 -8.15 23.38 6.00
N PHE A 561 -9.13 23.06 6.84
CA PHE A 561 -10.07 24.07 7.33
C PHE A 561 -9.44 24.98 8.40
N GLU A 562 -9.75 26.28 8.31
CA GLU A 562 -9.26 27.31 9.22
C GLU A 562 -10.41 28.13 9.83
N PRO A 563 -10.36 28.40 11.15
CA PRO A 563 -11.34 29.27 11.78
C PRO A 563 -11.16 30.72 11.30
N GLY A 564 -12.28 31.44 11.14
CA GLY A 564 -12.33 32.82 10.68
C GLY A 564 -12.43 32.98 9.16
N TRP A 565 -12.26 31.91 8.37
CA TRP A 565 -12.33 31.97 6.91
C TRP A 565 -13.77 32.00 6.42
N THR A 566 -14.03 32.70 5.31
CA THR A 566 -15.34 32.77 4.67
C THR A 566 -15.51 31.61 3.69
N ILE A 567 -16.73 31.12 3.55
CA ILE A 567 -17.10 30.10 2.56
C ILE A 567 -17.67 30.87 1.36
N GLY A 568 -16.94 30.86 0.24
CA GLY A 568 -17.35 31.52 -1.00
C GLY A 568 -18.44 30.73 -1.73
N GLY A 569 -18.39 29.40 -1.69
CA GLY A 569 -19.33 28.53 -2.38
C GLY A 569 -19.24 27.07 -1.96
N VAL A 570 -20.27 26.29 -2.29
CA VAL A 570 -20.34 24.84 -2.06
C VAL A 570 -20.39 24.14 -3.41
N LEU A 571 -19.57 23.12 -3.61
CA LEU A 571 -19.53 22.35 -4.86
C LEU A 571 -20.53 21.21 -4.80
N VAL A 572 -21.48 21.19 -5.72
CA VAL A 572 -22.54 20.17 -5.83
C VAL A 572 -22.28 19.31 -7.07
N PRO A 573 -22.34 17.97 -6.96
CA PRO A 573 -22.20 17.09 -8.12
C PRO A 573 -23.22 17.40 -9.22
N THR A 574 -22.81 17.33 -10.48
CA THR A 574 -23.68 17.51 -11.66
C THR A 574 -24.22 16.17 -12.19
N ASP A 575 -25.33 16.21 -12.93
CA ASP A 575 -25.90 15.06 -13.66
C ASP A 575 -25.06 14.72 -14.93
N ARG A 576 -23.78 14.38 -14.74
CA ARG A 576 -22.86 14.04 -15.83
C ARG A 576 -22.89 12.55 -16.20
N PRO A 577 -22.59 12.18 -17.46
CA PRO A 577 -22.35 10.79 -17.84
C PRO A 577 -21.19 10.17 -17.06
N SER A 578 -21.27 8.85 -16.80
CA SER A 578 -20.19 8.12 -16.11
C SER A 578 -18.88 8.21 -16.88
N ALA A 579 -17.77 8.46 -16.18
CA ALA A 579 -16.43 8.50 -16.77
C ALA A 579 -16.03 7.15 -17.43
N HIS A 580 -16.70 6.04 -17.07
CA HIS A 580 -16.41 4.70 -17.60
C HIS A 580 -16.64 4.56 -19.11
N TRP A 581 -17.38 5.48 -19.73
CA TRP A 581 -17.51 5.52 -21.19
C TRP A 581 -16.15 5.64 -21.91
N VAL A 582 -15.14 6.21 -21.25
CA VAL A 582 -13.77 6.33 -21.78
C VAL A 582 -13.04 4.98 -21.79
N TYR A 583 -13.45 4.01 -20.97
CA TYR A 583 -12.80 2.70 -20.91
C TYR A 583 -12.98 1.92 -22.22
N ALA A 584 -14.18 1.94 -22.81
CA ALA A 584 -14.47 1.19 -24.03
C ALA A 584 -13.54 1.53 -25.21
N PRO A 585 -13.37 2.80 -25.63
CA PRO A 585 -12.46 3.14 -26.72
C PRO A 585 -10.99 2.85 -26.37
N ALA A 586 -10.59 3.02 -25.11
CA ALA A 586 -9.22 2.75 -24.68
C ALA A 586 -8.89 1.23 -24.68
N LEU A 587 -9.81 0.39 -24.20
CA LEU A 587 -9.67 -1.07 -24.27
C LEU A 587 -9.66 -1.58 -25.71
N LEU A 588 -10.52 -1.01 -26.57
CA LEU A 588 -10.53 -1.30 -28.00
C LEU A 588 -9.17 -0.97 -28.64
N LEU A 589 -8.58 0.17 -28.30
CA LEU A 589 -7.25 0.55 -28.79
C LEU A 589 -6.18 -0.48 -28.41
N VAL A 590 -6.15 -0.93 -27.15
CA VAL A 590 -5.21 -1.98 -26.70
C VAL A 590 -5.44 -3.30 -27.46
N ALA A 591 -6.70 -3.70 -27.65
CA ALA A 591 -7.05 -4.92 -28.37
C ALA A 591 -6.66 -4.87 -29.85
N LEU A 592 -6.85 -3.72 -30.51
CA LEU A 592 -6.45 -3.50 -31.91
C LEU A 592 -4.93 -3.56 -32.06
N LEU A 593 -4.17 -2.99 -31.13
CA LEU A 593 -2.71 -3.09 -31.12
C LEU A 593 -2.24 -4.53 -30.94
N TRP A 594 -2.86 -5.27 -30.01
CA TRP A 594 -2.55 -6.69 -29.79
C TRP A 594 -2.81 -7.53 -31.05
N TRP A 595 -3.97 -7.33 -31.70
CA TRP A 595 -4.30 -8.02 -32.93
C TRP A 595 -3.35 -7.62 -34.08
N GLY A 596 -3.06 -6.33 -34.23
CA GLY A 596 -2.15 -5.82 -35.24
C GLY A 596 -0.72 -6.35 -35.10
N GLN A 597 -0.24 -6.59 -33.88
CA GLN A 597 1.03 -7.30 -33.65
C GLN A 597 0.92 -8.79 -33.97
N GLY A 598 -0.20 -9.43 -33.64
CA GLY A 598 -0.43 -10.84 -33.94
C GLY A 598 -0.51 -11.20 -35.42
N ARG A 599 -0.71 -10.23 -36.33
CA ARG A 599 -0.61 -10.42 -37.78
C ARG A 599 0.82 -10.30 -38.32
N ARG A 600 1.76 -9.82 -37.50
CA ARG A 600 3.18 -9.61 -37.86
C ARG A 600 4.09 -10.71 -37.34
N ALA A 601 3.75 -11.29 -36.18
CA ALA A 601 4.31 -12.53 -35.66
C ALA A 601 3.81 -13.71 -36.48
#